data_AF-A0A942U7W5-F1
#
_entry.id   AF-A0A942U7W5-F1
#
_cell.length_a   1.000
_cell.length_b   1.000
_cell.length_c   1.000
_cell.angle_alpha   90.00
_cell.angle_beta   90.00
_cell.angle_gamma   90.00
#
_symmetry.space_group_name_H-M   'P 1'
#
loop_
_entity.id
_entity.type
_entity.pdbx_description
1 polymer ?
#
loop_
_entity_poly.entity_id
_entity_poly.type
_entity_poly.pdbx_seq_one_letter_code
_entity_poly.pdbx_strand_id
1 'polypeptide(L)'
;MQTNLMGILFGLNRLYVHHPAFKWQKHSLEAMKIVPRNTFNRFTSILLNHPKEGVRELEEMIQEVNELVETEYLLLDLSEVIDQSLFLRPKK
;
A
#
# COMPACT_ATOMS: atom_id res chain seq x y z
N MET A 1 2.04 8.80 -2.23
CA MET A 1 1.99 7.75 -1.20
C MET A 1 0.96 6.66 -1.53
N GLN A 2 -0.35 6.96 -1.60
CA GLN A 2 -1.35 5.97 -2.05
C GLN A 2 -1.08 5.42 -3.47
N THR A 3 -0.61 6.26 -4.39
CA THR A 3 -0.20 5.84 -5.75
C THR A 3 0.92 4.80 -5.73
N ASN A 4 1.84 4.89 -4.76
CA ASN A 4 2.95 3.94 -4.65
C ASN A 4 2.44 2.59 -4.12
N LEU A 5 1.57 2.59 -3.10
CA LEU A 5 0.95 1.37 -2.59
C LEU A 5 0.11 0.67 -3.67
N MET A 6 -0.69 1.42 -4.44
CA MET A 6 -1.41 0.86 -5.58
C MET A 6 -0.46 0.24 -6.61
N GLY A 7 0.66 0.90 -6.93
CA GLY A 7 1.67 0.36 -7.83
C GLY A 7 2.25 -0.97 -7.37
N ILE A 8 2.57 -1.09 -6.08
CA ILE A 8 3.06 -2.35 -5.48
C ILE A 8 1.98 -3.44 -5.57
N LEU A 9 0.73 -3.13 -5.22
CA LEU A 9 -0.39 -4.06 -5.31
C LEU A 9 -0.65 -4.52 -6.76
N PHE A 10 -0.56 -3.62 -7.73
CA PHE A 10 -0.63 -3.98 -9.15
C PHE A 10 0.51 -4.95 -9.54
N GLY A 11 1.73 -4.70 -9.07
CA GLY A 11 2.88 -5.60 -9.28
C GLY A 11 2.67 -6.98 -8.66
N LEU A 12 2.26 -7.05 -7.39
CA LEU A 12 1.96 -8.29 -6.66
C LEU A 12 0.91 -9.13 -7.39
N ASN A 13 -0.13 -8.49 -7.91
CA ASN A 13 -1.23 -9.17 -8.60
C ASN A 13 -0.98 -9.36 -10.10
N ARG A 14 0.17 -8.94 -10.63
CA ARG A 14 0.52 -9.00 -12.08
C ARG A 14 -0.53 -8.32 -12.96
N LEU A 15 -1.10 -7.22 -12.48
CA LEU A 15 -2.10 -6.42 -13.16
C LEU A 15 -1.44 -5.18 -13.74
N TYR A 16 -1.14 -5.21 -15.05
CA TYR A 16 -0.46 -4.12 -15.75
C TYR A 16 -1.48 -3.22 -16.44
N VAL A 17 -1.87 -2.13 -15.76
CA VAL A 17 -2.80 -1.12 -16.29
C VAL A 17 -2.06 0.09 -16.81
N HIS A 18 -2.48 0.61 -17.97
CA HIS A 18 -1.89 1.81 -18.56
C HIS A 18 -2.04 3.06 -17.68
N HIS A 19 -3.13 3.17 -16.91
CA HIS A 19 -3.41 4.31 -16.04
C HIS A 19 -4.00 3.86 -14.69
N PRO A 20 -3.16 3.53 -13.69
CA PRO A 20 -3.56 3.13 -12.34
C PRO A 20 -4.07 4.33 -11.51
N ALA A 21 -5.05 5.08 -12.03
CA ALA A 21 -5.58 6.27 -11.38
C ALA A 21 -6.72 5.94 -10.40
N PHE A 22 -6.94 6.87 -9.47
CA PHE A 22 -7.91 6.78 -8.38
C PHE A 22 -9.35 6.43 -8.84
N LYS A 23 -9.74 6.85 -10.06
CA LYS A 23 -11.08 6.59 -10.62
C LYS A 23 -11.41 5.09 -10.72
N TRP A 24 -10.41 4.24 -10.94
CA TRP A 24 -10.58 2.79 -11.07
C TRP A 24 -10.12 2.02 -9.84
N GLN A 25 -9.81 2.71 -8.75
CA GLN A 25 -9.22 2.09 -7.56
C GLN A 25 -10.10 0.97 -7.00
N LYS A 26 -11.39 1.23 -6.78
CA LYS A 26 -12.33 0.22 -6.28
C LYS A 26 -12.36 -1.02 -7.19
N HIS A 27 -12.59 -0.80 -8.48
CA HIS A 27 -12.65 -1.87 -9.48
C HIS A 27 -11.35 -2.68 -9.56
N SER A 28 -10.20 -1.99 -9.50
CA SER A 28 -8.89 -2.64 -9.56
C SER A 28 -8.64 -3.49 -8.32
N LEU A 29 -9.00 -2.99 -7.13
CA LEU A 29 -8.86 -3.71 -5.86
C LEU A 29 -9.77 -4.95 -5.80
N GLU A 30 -10.97 -4.89 -6.37
CA GLU A 30 -11.90 -6.03 -6.46
C GLU A 30 -11.34 -7.17 -7.34
N ALA A 31 -10.46 -6.87 -8.30
CA ALA A 31 -9.80 -7.86 -9.14
C ALA A 31 -8.53 -8.47 -8.51
N MET A 32 -8.03 -7.92 -7.41
CA MET A 32 -6.81 -8.37 -6.75
C MET A 32 -7.08 -9.55 -5.82
N LYS A 33 -6.18 -10.53 -5.85
CA LYS A 33 -6.17 -11.68 -4.93
C LYS A 33 -5.27 -11.43 -3.73
N ILE A 34 -4.16 -10.72 -3.93
CA ILE A 34 -3.14 -10.41 -2.92
C ILE A 34 -3.31 -8.93 -2.56
N VAL A 35 -4.10 -8.65 -1.54
CA VAL A 35 -4.42 -7.28 -1.13
C VAL A 35 -4.80 -7.26 0.36
N PRO A 36 -4.46 -6.20 1.11
CA PRO A 36 -4.92 -6.04 2.47
C PRO A 36 -6.44 -6.09 2.59
N ARG A 37 -6.95 -6.41 3.77
CA ARG A 37 -8.41 -6.46 3.98
C ARG A 37 -8.97 -5.05 3.94
N ASN A 38 -10.15 -4.91 3.33
CA ASN A 38 -10.92 -3.66 3.32
C ASN A 38 -10.18 -2.44 2.72
N THR A 39 -9.19 -2.67 1.85
CA THR A 39 -8.27 -1.64 1.33
C THR A 39 -8.97 -0.41 0.75
N PHE A 40 -10.07 -0.57 0.02
CA PHE A 40 -10.79 0.57 -0.56
C PHE A 40 -11.29 1.55 0.52
N ASN A 41 -11.92 1.02 1.57
CA ASN A 41 -12.43 1.84 2.66
C ASN A 41 -11.30 2.43 3.49
N ARG A 42 -10.18 1.70 3.65
CA ARG A 42 -8.98 2.19 4.36
C ARG A 42 -8.27 3.31 3.60
N PHE A 43 -8.13 3.20 2.27
CA PHE A 43 -7.66 4.33 1.45
C PHE A 43 -8.56 5.55 1.56
N THR A 44 -9.88 5.32 1.61
CA THR A 44 -10.86 6.39 1.77
C THR A 44 -10.73 7.05 3.15
N SER A 45 -10.61 6.27 4.22
CA SER A 45 -10.47 6.79 5.59
C SER A 45 -9.18 7.60 5.77
N ILE A 46 -8.07 7.19 5.16
CA ILE A 46 -6.80 7.94 5.18
C ILE A 46 -6.96 9.35 4.63
N LEU A 47 -7.80 9.54 3.60
CA LEU A 47 -7.99 10.84 2.96
C LEU A 47 -9.04 11.71 3.67
N LEU A 48 -10.06 11.09 4.25
CA LEU A 48 -11.25 11.80 4.76
C LEU A 48 -11.27 11.98 6.28
N ASN A 49 -10.55 11.15 7.04
CA ASN A 49 -10.51 11.25 8.49
C ASN A 49 -9.51 12.30 8.99
N HIS A 50 -9.52 12.52 10.30
CA HIS A 50 -8.55 13.40 10.96
C HIS A 50 -7.10 13.00 10.59
N PRO A 51 -6.21 13.95 10.26
CA PRO A 51 -4.87 13.64 9.74
C PRO A 51 -4.06 12.69 10.62
N LYS A 52 -4.17 12.81 11.95
CA LYS A 52 -3.50 11.91 12.90
C LYS A 52 -3.93 10.44 12.73
N GLU A 53 -5.22 10.21 12.52
CA GLU A 53 -5.77 8.87 12.29
C GLU A 53 -5.42 8.38 10.89
N GLY A 54 -5.46 9.28 9.89
CA GLY A 54 -5.05 8.93 8.53
C GLY A 54 -3.58 8.54 8.42
N VAL A 55 -2.68 9.20 9.15
CA VAL A 55 -1.26 8.81 9.22
C VAL A 55 -1.11 7.43 9.84
N ARG A 56 -1.76 7.16 10.98
CA ARG A 56 -1.71 5.85 11.63
C ARG A 56 -2.20 4.73 10.70
N GLU A 57 -3.35 4.91 10.10
CA GLU A 57 -3.94 3.94 9.17
C GLU A 57 -3.04 3.71 7.94
N LEU A 58 -2.39 4.76 7.45
CA LEU A 58 -1.45 4.66 6.34
C LEU A 58 -0.19 3.88 6.71
N GLU A 59 0.35 4.09 7.92
CA GLU A 59 1.49 3.33 8.43
C GLU A 59 1.16 1.84 8.55
N GLU A 60 -0.02 1.50 9.09
CA GLU A 60 -0.51 0.13 9.18
C GLU A 60 -0.63 -0.52 7.80
N MET A 61 -1.19 0.17 6.81
CA MET A 61 -1.28 -0.37 5.44
C MET A 61 0.08 -0.55 4.75
N ILE A 62 1.06 0.31 5.03
CA ILE A 62 2.41 0.13 4.47
C ILE A 62 3.04 -1.13 5.03
N GLN A 63 2.90 -1.35 6.34
CA GLN A 63 3.41 -2.56 6.98
C GLN A 63 2.75 -3.82 6.39
N GLU A 64 1.42 -3.86 6.29
CA GLU A 64 0.71 -5.01 5.72
C GLU A 64 1.11 -5.30 4.27
N VAL A 65 1.33 -4.26 3.46
CA VAL A 65 1.79 -4.45 2.07
C VAL A 65 3.21 -5.00 2.02
N ASN A 66 4.12 -4.54 2.88
CA ASN A 66 5.47 -5.10 2.96
C ASN A 66 5.43 -6.59 3.35
N GLU A 67 4.63 -6.95 4.36
CA GLU A 67 4.43 -8.35 4.78
C GLU A 67 3.89 -9.22 3.64
N LEU A 68 2.98 -8.70 2.82
CA LEU A 68 2.49 -9.39 1.61
C LEU A 68 3.61 -9.58 0.57
N VAL A 69 4.47 -8.59 0.36
CA VAL A 69 5.60 -8.71 -0.57
C VAL A 69 6.59 -9.76 -0.08
N GLU A 70 6.95 -9.75 1.21
CA GLU A 70 7.87 -10.74 1.80
C GLU A 70 7.30 -12.17 1.71
N THR A 71 5.99 -12.32 1.93
CA THR A 71 5.30 -13.62 1.84
C THR A 71 5.34 -14.17 0.41
N GLU A 72 5.07 -13.33 -0.60
CA GLU A 72 5.00 -13.75 -2.00
C GLU A 72 6.37 -13.87 -2.68
N TYR A 73 7.36 -13.09 -2.22
CA TYR A 73 8.70 -13.03 -2.79
C TYR A 73 9.78 -13.20 -1.72
N LEU A 74 9.90 -14.42 -1.18
CA LEU A 74 10.83 -14.81 -0.11
C LEU A 74 12.32 -14.52 -0.38
N LEU A 75 12.71 -14.31 -1.64
CA LEU A 75 14.10 -14.01 -2.03
C LEU A 75 14.37 -12.51 -2.22
N LEU A 76 13.34 -11.68 -2.09
CA LEU A 76 13.45 -10.24 -2.23
C LEU A 76 13.79 -9.66 -0.85
N ASP A 77 15.02 -9.19 -0.66
CA ASP A 77 15.40 -8.47 0.56
C ASP A 77 14.82 -7.05 0.51
N LEU A 78 13.89 -6.76 1.42
CA LEU A 78 13.26 -5.45 1.57
C LEU A 78 13.92 -4.57 2.64
N SER A 79 14.90 -5.11 3.39
CA SER A 79 15.45 -4.46 4.58
C SER A 79 15.98 -3.05 4.27
N GLU A 80 16.74 -2.90 3.18
CA GLU A 80 17.30 -1.60 2.77
C GLU A 80 16.20 -0.58 2.46
N VAL A 81 15.16 -0.98 1.74
CA VAL A 81 14.05 -0.09 1.34
C VAL A 81 13.23 0.34 2.56
N ILE A 82 13.00 -0.60 3.49
CA ILE A 82 12.30 -0.33 4.74
C ILE A 82 13.10 0.64 5.61
N ASP A 83 14.41 0.41 5.76
CA ASP A 83 15.30 1.27 6.55
C ASP A 83 15.35 2.70 6.00
N GLN A 84 15.46 2.85 4.68
CA GLN A 84 15.38 4.16 4.02
C GLN A 84 14.03 4.85 4.28
N SER A 85 12.92 4.10 4.22
CA SER A 85 11.60 4.64 4.50
C SER A 85 11.48 5.13 5.95
N LEU A 86 12.02 4.38 6.92
CA LEU A 86 12.01 4.74 8.33
C LEU A 86 12.89 5.96 8.62
N PHE A 87 14.04 6.10 7.96
CA PHE A 87 14.91 7.27 8.10
C PHE A 87 14.23 8.59 7.72
N LEU A 88 13.37 8.56 6.70
CA LEU A 88 12.65 9.74 6.22
C LEU A 88 11.46 10.13 7.11
N ARG A 89 11.11 9.33 8.13
CA ARG A 89 9.99 9.65 9.03
C ARG A 89 10.36 10.76 10.02
N PRO A 90 9.50 11.77 10.23
CA PRO A 90 9.69 12.78 11.27
C PRO A 90 9.76 12.13 12.65
N LYS A 91 10.71 12.56 13.48
CA LYS A 91 10.79 12.12 14.88
C LYS A 91 9.61 12.74 15.66
N LYS A 92 8.94 11.92 16.47
CA LYS A 92 7.83 12.32 17.34
C LYS A 92 8.27 13.32 18.39
#